data_AF-A0A353N9L4-F1
#
_entry.id   AF-A0A353N9L4-F1
#
_cell.length_a   1.000
_cell.length_b   1.000
_cell.length_c   1.000
_cell.angle_alpha   90.00
_cell.angle_beta   90.00
_cell.angle_gamma   90.00
#
_symmetry.space_group_name_H-M   'P 1'
#
loop_
_entity.id
_entity.type
_entity.pdbx_description
1 polymer ?
#
loop_
_entity_poly.entity_id
_entity_poly.type
_entity_poly.pdbx_seq_one_letter_code
_entity_poly.pdbx_strand_id
1 'polypeptide(L)'
;MDYLEAQWMHDFLGISIDAINAYILTLSGFSYKTVEQNICSLRAFFRFLFEEGIISTDFASKMPMVKARKQTSIPSIWTKEELTKLIEP
;
A
#
# COMPACT_ATOMS: atom_id res chain seq x y z
N MET A 1 -4.99 -11.37 -7.15
CA MET A 1 -3.56 -11.57 -7.47
C MET A 1 -3.36 -11.53 -9.00
N ASP A 2 -4.30 -10.90 -9.71
CA ASP A 2 -4.57 -11.19 -11.12
C ASP A 2 -3.59 -10.47 -12.05
N TYR A 3 -2.92 -9.42 -11.54
CA TYR A 3 -1.88 -8.70 -12.26
C TYR A 3 -0.64 -9.58 -12.52
N LEU A 4 -0.17 -10.33 -11.52
CA LEU A 4 1.00 -11.20 -11.67
C LEU A 4 0.70 -12.39 -12.60
N GLU A 5 -0.53 -12.89 -12.52
CA GLU A 5 -1.05 -13.93 -13.42
C GLU A 5 -1.16 -13.42 -14.87
N ALA A 6 -1.63 -12.18 -15.07
CA ALA A 6 -1.64 -11.51 -16.36
C ALA A 6 -0.23 -11.23 -16.92
N GLN A 7 0.78 -11.11 -16.05
CA GLN A 7 2.20 -10.98 -16.43
C GLN A 7 2.92 -12.33 -16.60
N TRP A 8 2.22 -13.47 -16.52
CA TRP A 8 2.79 -14.82 -16.66
C TRP A 8 3.92 -15.12 -15.67
N MET A 9 3.88 -14.48 -14.49
CA MET A 9 4.89 -14.68 -13.45
C MET A 9 4.48 -15.83 -12.55
N HIS A 10 4.97 -17.03 -12.86
CA HIS A 10 4.74 -18.25 -12.06
C HIS A 10 5.82 -18.52 -11.00
N ASP A 11 6.90 -17.73 -11.01
CA ASP A 11 8.00 -17.86 -10.08
C ASP A 11 8.45 -16.49 -9.56
N PHE A 12 8.77 -16.42 -8.27
CA PHE A 12 9.23 -15.20 -7.60
C PHE A 12 10.66 -14.82 -8.01
N LEU A 13 11.41 -15.75 -8.62
CA LEU A 13 12.76 -15.53 -9.15
C LEU A 13 12.82 -14.49 -10.29
N GLY A 14 11.70 -14.26 -10.99
CA GLY A 14 11.60 -13.32 -12.10
C GLY A 14 11.11 -11.92 -11.72
N ILE A 15 10.89 -11.63 -10.44
CA ILE A 15 10.39 -10.31 -10.01
C ILE A 15 11.43 -9.23 -10.31
N SER A 16 11.03 -8.27 -11.15
CA SER A 16 11.81 -7.06 -11.41
C SER A 16 11.22 -5.86 -10.66
N ILE A 17 12.05 -4.86 -10.39
CA ILE A 17 11.60 -3.60 -9.83
C ILE A 17 10.60 -2.89 -10.76
N ASP A 18 10.73 -3.11 -12.07
CA ASP A 18 9.84 -2.54 -13.08
C ASP A 18 8.43 -3.15 -13.00
N ALA A 19 8.32 -4.47 -12.78
CA ALA A 19 7.03 -5.13 -12.57
C ALA A 19 6.33 -4.63 -11.30
N ILE A 20 7.09 -4.42 -10.23
CA ILE A 20 6.60 -3.81 -8.99
C ILE A 20 6.10 -2.39 -9.24
N ASN A 21 6.88 -1.56 -9.92
CA ASN A 21 6.50 -0.18 -10.23
C ASN A 21 5.27 -0.13 -11.13
N ALA A 22 5.21 -1.00 -12.14
CA ALA A 22 4.06 -1.11 -13.03
C ALA A 22 2.79 -1.54 -12.27
N TYR A 23 2.89 -2.48 -11.33
CA TYR A 23 1.80 -2.80 -10.41
C TYR A 23 1.37 -1.58 -9.57
N ILE A 24 2.32 -0.87 -8.95
CA ILE A 24 2.00 0.33 -8.15
C ILE A 24 1.31 1.40 -9.02
N LEU A 25 1.71 1.55 -10.28
CA LEU A 25 1.05 2.45 -11.23
C LEU A 25 -0.41 2.03 -11.48
N THR A 26 -0.75 0.75 -11.50
CA THR A 26 -2.17 0.32 -11.60
C THR A 26 -3.02 0.80 -10.42
N LEU A 27 -2.38 1.13 -9.29
CA LEU A 27 -3.06 1.62 -8.10
C LEU A 27 -3.33 3.14 -8.14
N SER A 28 -2.82 3.88 -9.13
CA SER A 28 -2.87 5.36 -9.13
C SER A 28 -4.27 5.98 -9.24
N GLY A 29 -5.30 5.17 -9.53
CA GLY A 29 -6.70 5.60 -9.55
C GLY A 29 -7.46 5.38 -8.23
N PHE A 30 -6.85 4.71 -7.25
CA PHE A 30 -7.51 4.41 -5.98
C PHE A 30 -7.30 5.52 -4.94
N SER A 31 -8.07 5.46 -3.86
CA SER A 31 -7.87 6.36 -2.71
C SER A 31 -6.44 6.25 -2.17
N TYR A 32 -5.91 7.36 -1.68
CA TYR A 32 -4.59 7.40 -1.04
C TYR A 32 -4.41 6.27 -0.01
N LYS A 33 -5.42 6.02 0.83
CA LYS A 33 -5.38 5.01 1.89
C LYS A 33 -5.31 3.59 1.32
N THR A 34 -5.99 3.33 0.21
CA THR A 34 -5.91 2.06 -0.51
C THR A 34 -4.51 1.83 -1.07
N VAL A 35 -3.93 2.84 -1.71
CA VAL A 35 -2.57 2.76 -2.28
C VAL A 35 -1.53 2.54 -1.17
N GLU A 36 -1.66 3.28 -0.07
CA GLU A 36 -0.78 3.17 1.10
C GLU A 36 -0.82 1.77 1.71
N GLN A 37 -2.00 1.19 1.90
CA GLN A 37 -2.11 -0.17 2.43
C GLN A 37 -1.52 -1.22 1.50
N ASN A 38 -1.76 -1.13 0.20
CA ASN A 38 -1.14 -2.06 -0.76
C ASN A 38 0.39 -1.97 -0.72
N ILE A 39 0.95 -0.75 -0.69
CA ILE A 39 2.41 -0.56 -0.59
C ILE A 39 2.95 -1.10 0.75
N CYS A 40 2.21 -0.94 1.85
CA CYS A 40 2.58 -1.50 3.15
C CYS A 40 2.61 -3.03 3.12
N SER A 41 1.55 -3.65 2.57
CA SER A 41 1.46 -5.11 2.40
C SER A 41 2.57 -5.65 1.51
N LEU A 42 2.87 -5.00 0.37
CA LEU A 42 3.98 -5.38 -0.50
C LEU A 42 5.32 -5.35 0.24
N ARG A 43 5.56 -4.28 1.02
CA ARG A 43 6.81 -4.15 1.79
C ARG A 43 6.98 -5.29 2.79
N ALA A 44 5.91 -5.66 3.50
CA ALA A 44 5.93 -6.79 4.43
C ALA A 44 6.17 -8.13 3.71
N PHE A 45 5.49 -8.34 2.60
CA PHE A 45 5.61 -9.56 1.79
C PHE A 45 7.02 -9.74 1.21
N PHE A 46 7.59 -8.71 0.59
CA PHE A 46 8.95 -8.79 0.05
C PHE A 46 10.02 -8.93 1.12
N ARG A 47 9.80 -8.36 2.31
CA ARG A 47 10.72 -8.57 3.43
C ARG A 47 10.72 -10.04 3.85
N PHE A 48 9.55 -10.65 3.99
CA PHE A 48 9.43 -12.08 4.26
C PHE A 48 10.14 -12.93 3.21
N LEU A 49 9.91 -12.68 1.92
CA LEU A 49 10.57 -13.43 0.84
C LEU A 49 12.10 -13.30 0.85
N PHE A 50 12.62 -12.12 1.22
CA PHE A 50 14.05 -11.89 1.32
C PHE A 50 14.66 -12.57 2.55
N GLU A 51 13.98 -12.52 3.70
CA GLU A 51 14.41 -13.16 4.94
C GLU A 51 14.43 -14.70 4.81
N GLU A 52 13.48 -15.29 4.08
CA GLU A 52 13.43 -16.72 3.76
C GLU A 52 14.41 -17.14 2.64
N GLY A 53 15.15 -16.19 2.04
CA GLY A 53 16.10 -16.45 0.96
C GLY A 53 15.47 -16.87 -0.36
N ILE A 54 14.15 -16.68 -0.53
CA ILE A 54 13.42 -17.00 -1.78
C ILE A 54 13.82 -16.01 -2.89
N ILE A 55 14.08 -14.76 -2.52
CA ILE A 55 14.60 -13.72 -3.41
C ILE A 55 15.93 -13.20 -2.90
N SER A 56 16.87 -12.94 -3.81
CA SER A 56 18.20 -12.43 -3.48
C SER A 56 18.26 -10.90 -3.34
N THR A 57 17.23 -10.21 -3.82
CA THR A 57 17.18 -8.75 -3.84
C THR A 57 16.19 -8.25 -2.79
N ASP A 58 16.63 -7.35 -1.93
CA ASP A 58 15.76 -6.66 -0.97
C ASP A 58 14.89 -5.62 -1.70
N PHE A 59 13.73 -6.06 -2.20
CA PHE A 59 12.73 -5.17 -2.79
C PHE A 59 11.99 -4.32 -1.75
N ALA A 60 11.91 -4.77 -0.50
CA ALA A 60 11.22 -4.05 0.56
C ALA A 60 11.91 -2.70 0.85
N SER A 61 13.24 -2.66 0.82
CA SER A 61 14.03 -1.42 0.96
C SER A 61 13.81 -0.42 -0.17
N LYS A 62 13.44 -0.90 -1.37
CA LYS A 62 13.22 -0.09 -2.57
C LYS A 62 11.79 0.46 -2.67
N MET A 63 10.89 0.01 -1.79
CA MET A 63 9.49 0.44 -1.83
C MET A 63 9.33 1.91 -1.42
N PRO A 64 8.54 2.70 -2.16
CA PRO A 64 8.26 4.07 -1.78
C PRO A 64 7.59 4.13 -0.40
N MET A 65 7.93 5.14 0.38
CA MET A 65 7.23 5.46 1.61
C MET A 65 6.14 6.47 1.28
N VAL A 66 4.88 6.04 1.36
CA VAL A 66 3.76 6.95 1.11
C VAL A 66 3.65 7.87 2.33
N LYS A 67 4.10 9.13 2.19
CA LYS A 67 3.97 10.13 3.25
C LYS A 67 2.50 10.48 3.41
N ALA A 68 1.85 9.89 4.41
CA ALA A 68 0.47 10.21 4.72
C ALA A 68 0.37 11.69 5.08
N ARG A 69 -0.26 12.48 4.19
CA ARG A 69 -0.91 13.71 4.63
C ARG A 69 -2.08 13.28 5.49
N LYS A 70 -1.83 13.13 6.79
CA LYS A 70 -2.89 13.07 7.78
C LYS A 70 -3.63 14.40 7.66
N GLN A 71 -4.78 14.41 7.00
CA GLN A 71 -5.72 15.52 7.14
C GLN A 71 -6.24 15.43 8.59
N THR A 72 -5.48 15.98 9.55
CA THR A 72 -5.83 16.06 10.98
C THR A 72 -6.77 17.23 11.26
N SER A 73 -7.45 17.76 10.23
CA SER A 73 -8.47 18.77 10.43
C SER A 73 -9.73 18.07 10.88
N ILE A 74 -10.33 18.56 11.97
CA ILE A 74 -11.75 18.33 12.25
C ILE A 74 -12.51 18.64 10.94
N PRO A 75 -13.35 17.74 10.43
CA PRO A 75 -14.13 18.03 9.24
C PRO A 75 -15.00 19.24 9.56
N SER A 76 -14.83 20.33 8.81
CA SER A 76 -15.60 21.58 8.99
C SER A 76 -17.11 21.43 8.76
N ILE A 77 -17.54 20.22 8.41
CA ILE A 77 -18.93 19.80 8.19
C ILE A 77 -19.60 19.46 9.52
N TRP A 78 -18.84 19.14 10.58
CA TRP A 78 -19.42 18.72 11.84
C TRP A 78 -20.05 19.92 12.54
N THR A 79 -21.37 19.90 12.68
CA THR A 79 -22.08 20.95 13.40
C THR A 79 -21.95 20.73 14.91
N LYS A 80 -22.17 21.77 15.70
CA LYS A 80 -22.09 21.68 17.17
C LYS A 80 -23.06 20.62 17.70
N GLU A 81 -24.20 20.46 17.07
CA GLU A 81 -25.25 19.51 17.44
C GLU A 81 -24.81 18.05 17.23
N GLU A 82 -24.05 17.76 16.17
CA GLU A 82 -23.50 16.42 15.92
C GLU A 82 -22.41 16.05 16.92
N LEU A 83 -21.59 17.03 17.32
CA LEU A 83 -20.57 16.86 18.36
C LEU A 83 -21.19 16.62 19.74
N THR A 84 -22.27 17.32 20.11
CA THR A 84 -22.92 17.14 21.41
C THR A 84 -23.54 15.75 21.53
N LYS A 85 -24.16 15.22 20.46
CA LYS A 85 -24.73 13.86 20.44
C LYS A 85 -23.70 12.74 20.61
N LEU A 86 -22.43 12.98 20.30
CA LEU A 86 -21.35 12.00 20.47
C LEU A 86 -20.78 11.96 21.90
N ILE A 87 -21.02 13.01 22.69
CA ILE A 87 -20.48 13.19 24.04
C ILE A 87 -21.58 12.91 25.10
N GLU A 88 -22.86 12.91 24.69
CA GLU A 88 -23.96 12.50 25.56
C GLU A 88 -23.92 10.97 25.82
N PRO A 89 -24.04 10.53 27.09
CA PRO A 89 -23.93 9.12 27.50
C PRO A 89 -25.12 8.24 27.11
#